data_AF-A0ABD0MBG7-F1
#
_entry.id   AF-A0ABD0MBG7-F1
#
_cell.length_a   1.000
_cell.length_b   1.000
_cell.length_c   1.000
_cell.angle_alpha   90.00
_cell.angle_beta   90.00
_cell.angle_gamma   90.00
#
_symmetry.space_group_name_H-M   'P 1'
#
loop_
_entity.id
_entity.type
_entity.pdbx_description
1 polymer ?
#
loop_
_entity_poly.entity_id
_entity_poly.type
_entity_poly.pdbx_seq_one_letter_code
_entity_poly.pdbx_strand_id
1 'polypeptide(L)'
;EISVKIGEALKLDILSNAEEVEHQDITSKEWMKVWSRNKGVQSDRMNETGGNLTIIAFTSNDAGKYIVLDSAGELLITVTVTVSSTELKGKLDNTHENQTHEQIPVWVWILIGVFLVALIALVVIKKRKCLTMNGNNEQ
;
A
#
# COMPACT_ATOMS: atom_id res chain seq x y z
N GLU A 1 5.07 12.51 -12.86
CA GLU A 1 5.47 11.10 -12.89
C GLU A 1 6.92 11.01 -13.34
N ILE A 2 7.71 10.12 -12.74
CA ILE A 2 9.12 9.91 -13.07
C ILE A 2 9.39 8.41 -13.23
N SER A 3 10.27 8.06 -14.17
CA SER A 3 10.70 6.67 -14.37
C SER A 3 12.17 6.52 -14.02
N VAL A 4 12.51 5.50 -13.23
CA VAL A 4 13.86 5.26 -12.73
C VAL A 4 14.30 3.84 -13.07
N LYS A 5 15.59 3.65 -13.36
CA LYS A 5 16.17 2.32 -13.54
C LYS A 5 16.50 1.71 -12.18
N ILE A 6 16.30 0.41 -12.05
CA ILE A 6 16.71 -0.37 -10.87
C ILE A 6 18.23 -0.22 -10.68
N GLY A 7 18.64 -0.06 -9.43
CA GLY A 7 20.02 0.19 -9.04
C GLY A 7 20.48 1.63 -9.19
N GLU A 8 19.76 2.50 -9.91
CA GLU A 8 20.06 3.93 -9.95
C GLU A 8 19.49 4.66 -8.72
N ALA A 9 20.04 5.83 -8.42
CA ALA A 9 19.55 6.65 -7.33
C ALA A 9 18.29 7.41 -7.76
N LEU A 10 17.22 7.29 -6.97
CA LEU A 10 16.04 8.16 -7.08
C LEU A 10 16.23 9.36 -6.16
N LYS A 11 16.02 10.58 -6.67
CA LYS A 11 16.02 11.81 -5.87
C LYS A 11 14.64 12.45 -5.91
N LEU A 12 14.11 12.75 -4.74
CA LEU A 12 12.85 13.46 -4.54
C LEU A 12 13.16 14.77 -3.82
N ASP A 13 12.72 15.88 -4.40
CA ASP A 13 12.85 17.19 -3.78
C ASP A 13 11.89 17.30 -2.60
N ILE A 14 12.41 17.64 -1.43
CA ILE A 14 11.64 17.86 -0.20
C ILE A 14 11.44 19.35 -0.05
N LEU A 15 10.18 19.79 -0.13
CA LEU A 15 9.84 21.18 0.10
C LEU A 15 10.26 21.63 1.50
N SER A 16 10.67 22.89 1.63
CA SER A 16 11.13 23.46 2.91
C SER A 16 10.06 23.44 4.01
N ASN A 17 8.77 23.39 3.66
CA ASN A 17 7.63 23.28 4.57
C ASN A 17 7.10 21.84 4.75
N ALA A 18 7.71 20.83 4.13
CA ALA A 18 7.30 19.44 4.31
C ALA A 18 7.65 18.92 5.70
N GLU A 19 6.75 18.19 6.33
CA GLU A 19 7.00 17.56 7.63
C GLU A 19 7.19 16.05 7.49
N GLU A 20 6.50 15.42 6.53
CA GLU A 20 6.52 13.97 6.34
C GLU A 20 6.51 13.59 4.86
N VAL A 21 7.14 12.47 4.54
CA VAL A 21 7.00 11.80 3.24
C VAL A 21 6.54 10.38 3.49
N GLU A 22 5.44 10.01 2.83
CA GLU A 22 4.90 8.65 2.85
C GLU A 22 4.98 8.02 1.47
N HIS A 23 5.15 6.71 1.46
CA HIS A 23 5.27 5.88 0.27
C HIS A 23 4.22 4.79 0.30
N GLN A 24 3.61 4.57 -0.85
CA GLN A 24 2.76 3.42 -1.12
C GLN A 24 3.32 2.73 -2.36
N ASP A 25 3.78 1.48 -2.20
CA ASP A 25 4.19 0.69 -3.35
C ASP A 25 3.00 0.32 -4.24
N ILE A 26 3.28 -0.07 -5.48
CA ILE A 26 2.24 -0.31 -6.50
C ILE A 26 1.28 -1.45 -6.10
N THR A 27 1.75 -2.41 -5.31
CA THR A 27 1.02 -3.62 -4.91
C THR A 27 0.35 -3.52 -3.55
N SER A 28 0.81 -2.61 -2.68
CA SER A 28 0.22 -2.38 -1.36
C SER A 28 -0.88 -1.33 -1.35
N LYS A 29 -1.76 -1.44 -0.36
CA LYS A 29 -2.75 -0.42 -0.01
C LYS A 29 -2.33 0.43 1.18
N GLU A 30 -1.23 0.07 1.84
CA GLU A 30 -0.73 0.75 3.03
C GLU A 30 0.22 1.89 2.66
N TRP A 31 0.16 2.96 3.43
CA TRP A 31 1.09 4.07 3.35
C TRP A 31 2.14 3.90 4.45
N MET A 32 3.40 3.98 4.06
CA MET A 32 4.55 3.84 4.95
C MET A 32 5.31 5.15 5.00
N LYS A 33 5.57 5.65 6.20
CA LYS A 33 6.42 6.82 6.41
C LYS A 33 7.86 6.48 6.08
N VAL A 34 8.45 7.17 5.12
CA VAL A 34 9.84 6.98 4.68
C VAL A 34 10.77 8.08 5.16
N TRP A 35 10.21 9.24 5.48
CA TRP A 35 10.93 10.36 6.06
C TRP A 35 10.02 11.22 6.92
N SER A 36 10.57 11.81 7.98
CA SER A 36 9.96 12.99 8.63
C SER A 36 11.02 13.96 9.12
N ARG A 37 10.66 15.23 9.24
CA ARG A 37 11.59 16.29 9.68
C ARG A 37 12.27 15.96 11.01
N ASN A 38 11.51 15.42 11.96
CA ASN A 38 12.01 15.17 13.32
C ASN A 38 12.78 13.86 13.47
N LYS A 39 12.57 12.87 12.58
CA LYS A 39 13.18 11.54 12.68
C LYS A 39 14.16 11.23 11.55
N GLY A 40 14.19 12.06 10.51
CA GLY A 40 14.93 11.80 9.29
C GLY A 40 14.38 10.59 8.53
N VAL A 41 15.27 9.94 7.79
CA VAL A 41 14.96 8.76 6.96
C VAL A 41 14.67 7.52 7.81
N GLN A 42 13.77 6.65 7.33
CA GLN A 42 13.36 5.43 8.03
C GLN A 42 14.04 4.15 7.51
N SER A 43 14.91 4.26 6.50
CA SER A 43 15.68 3.16 5.94
C SER A 43 17.13 3.60 5.70
N ASP A 44 18.05 2.67 5.94
CA ASP A 44 19.47 2.73 5.59
C ASP A 44 19.74 2.86 4.08
N ARG A 45 18.78 2.46 3.24
CA ARG A 45 18.81 2.65 1.78
C ARG A 45 18.47 4.09 1.36
N MET A 46 18.14 4.97 2.30
CA MET A 46 17.76 6.34 2.06
C MET A 46 18.70 7.33 2.75
N ASN A 47 18.79 8.53 2.18
CA ASN A 47 19.49 9.65 2.77
C ASN A 47 18.72 10.95 2.51
N GLU A 48 18.75 11.88 3.47
CA GLU A 48 18.28 13.24 3.27
C GLU A 48 19.49 14.17 3.30
N THR A 49 19.69 14.94 2.23
CA THR A 49 20.78 15.92 2.18
C THR A 49 20.40 17.07 1.27
N GLY A 50 20.51 18.29 1.79
CA GLY A 50 20.28 19.50 1.00
C GLY A 50 18.85 19.59 0.49
N GLY A 51 17.86 19.17 1.30
CA GLY A 51 16.45 19.21 0.91
C GLY A 51 16.05 18.15 -0.10
N ASN A 52 16.85 17.11 -0.32
CA ASN A 52 16.51 16.02 -1.22
C ASN A 52 16.47 14.69 -0.46
N LEU A 53 15.37 13.95 -0.59
CA LEU A 53 15.26 12.56 -0.18
C LEU A 53 15.79 11.69 -1.31
N THR A 54 16.88 10.97 -1.05
CA THR A 54 17.51 10.10 -2.03
C THR A 54 17.35 8.64 -1.62
N ILE A 55 16.81 7.81 -2.50
CA ILE A 55 16.94 6.35 -2.42
C ILE A 55 18.21 5.97 -3.17
N ILE A 56 19.17 5.36 -2.48
CA ILE A 56 20.54 5.16 -2.98
C ILE A 56 20.56 4.19 -4.16
N ALA A 57 19.80 3.10 -4.05
CA ALA A 57 19.66 2.07 -5.08
C ALA A 57 18.18 1.70 -5.21
N PHE A 58 17.54 2.19 -6.27
CA PHE A 58 16.13 2.00 -6.56
C PHE A 58 15.81 0.54 -6.89
N THR A 59 14.65 0.04 -6.44
CA THR A 59 14.14 -1.29 -6.72
C THR A 59 12.68 -1.23 -7.15
N SER A 60 12.14 -2.34 -7.64
CA SER A 60 10.72 -2.42 -8.01
C SER A 60 9.77 -2.09 -6.86
N ASN A 61 10.17 -2.33 -5.62
CA ASN A 61 9.33 -2.07 -4.44
C ASN A 61 9.32 -0.58 -4.08
N ASP A 62 10.32 0.18 -4.51
CA ASP A 62 10.35 1.62 -4.32
C ASP A 62 9.50 2.35 -5.39
N ALA A 63 9.07 1.66 -6.44
CA ALA A 63 8.10 2.21 -7.37
C ALA A 63 6.72 2.34 -6.68
N GLY A 64 5.93 3.31 -7.09
CA GLY A 64 4.65 3.61 -6.44
C GLY A 64 4.41 5.11 -6.30
N LYS A 65 3.63 5.47 -5.28
CA LYS A 65 3.30 6.87 -4.99
C LYS A 65 4.05 7.35 -3.77
N TYR A 66 4.58 8.56 -3.85
CA TYR A 66 5.12 9.30 -2.73
C TYR A 66 4.24 10.53 -2.50
N ILE A 67 3.80 10.72 -1.26
CA ILE A 67 3.09 11.93 -0.85
C ILE A 67 3.95 12.70 0.13
N VAL A 68 3.98 14.01 -0.06
CA VAL A 68 4.67 14.96 0.82
C VAL A 68 3.59 15.70 1.59
N LEU A 69 3.69 15.67 2.91
CA LEU A 69 2.72 16.25 3.83
C LEU A 69 3.34 17.40 4.62
N ASP A 70 2.52 18.37 5.01
CA ASP A 70 2.92 19.44 5.93
C ASP A 70 2.72 19.05 7.41
N SER A 71 2.94 20.00 8.32
CA SER A 71 2.79 19.79 9.77
C SER A 71 1.36 19.49 10.23
N ALA A 72 0.34 19.83 9.44
CA ALA A 72 -1.05 19.51 9.70
C ALA A 72 -1.47 18.17 9.09
N GLY A 73 -0.56 17.50 8.36
CA GLY A 73 -0.86 16.30 7.58
C GLY A 73 -1.57 16.62 6.26
N GLU A 74 -1.57 17.88 5.82
CA GLU A 74 -2.17 18.28 4.55
C GLU A 74 -1.23 17.95 3.38
N LEU A 75 -1.82 17.54 2.26
CA LEU A 75 -1.08 17.13 1.06
C LEU A 75 -0.43 18.35 0.38
N LEU A 76 0.90 18.33 0.28
CA LEU A 76 1.66 19.30 -0.50
C LEU A 76 1.90 18.83 -1.93
N ILE A 77 2.41 17.61 -2.12
CA ILE A 77 2.78 17.05 -3.43
C ILE A 77 2.49 15.55 -3.47
N THR A 78 2.11 15.05 -4.65
CA THR A 78 2.13 13.61 -4.97
C THR A 78 3.07 13.35 -6.15
N VAL A 79 3.99 12.40 -5.99
CA VAL A 79 4.89 11.93 -7.05
C VAL A 79 4.62 10.47 -7.34
N THR A 80 4.29 10.16 -8.59
CA THR A 80 4.25 8.77 -9.08
C THR A 80 5.61 8.39 -9.65
N VAL A 81 6.17 7.28 -9.18
CA VAL A 81 7.45 6.73 -9.60
C VAL A 81 7.23 5.37 -10.24
N THR A 82 7.80 5.17 -11.43
CA THR A 82 7.69 3.91 -12.18
C THR A 82 9.07 3.33 -12.50
N VAL A 83 9.11 2.02 -12.76
CA VAL A 83 10.33 1.36 -13.25
C VAL A 83 10.49 1.62 -14.74
N SER A 84 11.69 1.96 -15.19
CA SER A 84 11.96 2.18 -16.61
C SER A 84 11.75 0.91 -17.46
N SER A 85 11.12 1.06 -18.63
CA SER A 85 10.68 -0.06 -19.46
C SER A 85 11.79 -0.97 -20.01
N THR A 86 13.04 -0.52 -20.04
CA THR A 86 14.16 -1.32 -20.57
C THR A 86 14.46 -2.55 -19.71
N GLU A 87 14.18 -2.50 -18.40
CA GLU A 87 14.45 -3.61 -17.47
C GLU A 87 13.31 -4.62 -17.36
N LEU A 88 12.06 -4.19 -17.56
CA LEU A 88 10.91 -5.09 -17.57
C LEU A 88 11.05 -6.17 -18.66
N LYS A 89 11.70 -5.82 -19.78
CA LYS A 89 11.96 -6.74 -20.90
C LYS A 89 13.04 -7.79 -20.58
N GLY A 90 14.07 -7.43 -19.80
CA GLY A 90 15.17 -8.36 -19.46
C GLY A 90 14.81 -9.38 -18.38
N LYS A 91 13.85 -9.05 -17.50
CA LYS A 91 13.39 -9.95 -16.42
C LYS A 91 12.29 -10.93 -16.86
N LEU A 92 11.55 -10.62 -17.94
CA LEU A 92 10.57 -11.54 -18.52
C LEU A 92 11.22 -12.75 -19.22
N ASP A 93 12.45 -12.63 -19.71
CA ASP A 93 13.11 -13.69 -20.50
C ASP A 93 13.85 -14.73 -19.64
N ASN A 94 14.00 -14.48 -18.34
CA ASN A 94 14.57 -15.43 -17.38
C ASN A 94 13.53 -15.98 -16.39
N THR A 95 12.26 -16.03 -16.82
CA THR A 95 11.25 -16.82 -16.12
C THR A 95 11.17 -18.15 -16.83
N HIS A 96 11.95 -19.13 -16.34
CA HIS A 96 11.58 -20.53 -16.53
C HIS A 96 10.13 -20.64 -16.05
N GLU A 97 9.25 -21.01 -16.97
CA GLU A 97 7.86 -21.36 -16.76
C GLU A 97 7.70 -22.22 -15.49
N ASN A 98 7.42 -21.56 -14.38
CA ASN A 98 6.71 -22.19 -13.29
C ASN A 98 5.42 -21.40 -13.10
N GLN A 99 4.41 -21.85 -13.85
CA GLN A 99 3.03 -21.52 -13.59
C GLN A 99 2.64 -22.10 -12.23
N THR A 100 2.95 -21.41 -11.14
CA THR A 100 2.19 -21.61 -9.91
C THR A 100 1.00 -20.66 -9.92
N HIS A 101 0.05 -20.96 -10.81
CA HIS A 101 -1.33 -20.60 -10.56
C HIS A 101 -1.77 -21.53 -9.43
N GLU A 102 -1.55 -21.14 -8.16
CA GLU A 102 -2.28 -21.76 -7.06
C GLU A 102 -3.75 -21.41 -7.28
N GLN A 103 -4.42 -22.23 -8.09
CA GLN A 103 -5.86 -22.29 -8.13
C GLN A 103 -6.26 -22.71 -6.73
N ILE A 104 -6.56 -21.72 -5.90
CA ILE A 104 -7.40 -21.90 -4.73
C ILE A 104 -8.57 -22.76 -5.22
N PRO A 105 -8.66 -24.04 -4.80
CA PRO A 105 -9.53 -24.94 -5.53
C PRO A 105 -10.96 -24.48 -5.34
N VAL A 106 -11.85 -24.76 -6.28
CA VAL A 106 -13.22 -24.22 -6.29
C VAL A 106 -13.95 -24.45 -4.96
N TRP A 107 -13.64 -25.55 -4.25
CA TRP A 107 -14.16 -25.84 -2.91
C TRP A 107 -13.90 -24.76 -1.84
N VAL A 108 -12.82 -23.98 -1.94
CA VAL A 108 -12.50 -22.90 -1.00
C VAL A 108 -13.43 -21.72 -1.24
N TRP A 109 -13.75 -21.41 -2.50
CA TRP A 109 -14.77 -20.39 -2.84
C TRP A 109 -16.17 -20.79 -2.35
N ILE A 110 -16.49 -22.09 -2.40
CA ILE A 110 -17.75 -22.62 -1.85
C ILE A 110 -17.81 -22.44 -0.33
N LEU A 111 -16.72 -22.74 0.39
CA LEU A 111 -16.65 -22.54 1.85
C LEU A 111 -16.76 -21.06 2.24
N ILE A 112 -16.09 -20.16 1.51
CA ILE A 112 -16.15 -18.72 1.75
C ILE A 112 -17.59 -18.19 1.53
N GLY A 113 -18.25 -18.62 0.46
CA GLY A 113 -19.64 -18.25 0.17
C GLY A 113 -20.63 -18.71 1.25
N VAL A 114 -20.52 -19.96 1.71
CA VAL A 114 -21.36 -20.52 2.78
C VAL A 114 -21.14 -19.77 4.10
N PHE A 115 -19.90 -19.42 4.42
CA PHE A 115 -19.57 -18.67 5.64
C PHE A 115 -20.18 -17.26 5.65
N LEU A 116 -20.15 -16.55 4.52
CA LEU A 116 -20.75 -15.22 4.39
C LEU A 116 -22.28 -15.26 4.56
N VAL A 117 -22.96 -16.25 3.98
CA VAL A 117 -24.42 -16.42 4.13
C VAL A 117 -24.80 -16.71 5.59
N ALA A 118 -24.02 -17.54 6.29
CA ALA A 118 -24.25 -17.85 7.69
C ALA A 118 -24.10 -16.62 8.61
N LEU A 119 -23.09 -15.77 8.35
CA LEU A 119 -22.91 -14.50 9.08
C LEU A 119 -24.08 -13.55 8.89
N ILE A 120 -24.59 -13.41 7.66
CA ILE A 120 -25.76 -12.57 7.37
C ILE A 120 -27.01 -13.11 8.10
N ALA A 121 -27.22 -14.43 8.07
CA ALA A 121 -28.32 -15.06 8.79
C ALA A 121 -28.23 -14.86 10.31
N LEU A 122 -27.02 -14.97 10.90
CA LEU A 122 -26.78 -14.73 12.32
C LEU A 122 -27.10 -13.28 12.73
N VAL A 123 -26.69 -12.30 11.92
CA VAL A 123 -27.00 -10.87 12.13
C VAL A 123 -28.52 -10.64 12.06
N VAL A 124 -29.20 -11.23 11.09
CA VAL A 124 -30.66 -11.13 10.94
C VAL A 124 -31.39 -11.78 12.13
N ILE A 125 -30.97 -12.96 12.57
CA ILE A 125 -31.55 -13.63 13.74
C ILE A 125 -31.33 -12.82 15.01
N LYS A 126 -30.12 -12.29 15.23
CA LYS A 126 -29.81 -11.43 16.39
C LYS A 126 -30.65 -10.14 16.37
N LYS A 127 -30.83 -9.51 15.20
CA LYS A 127 -31.69 -8.34 15.03
C LYS A 127 -33.17 -8.66 15.32
N ARG A 128 -33.68 -9.81 14.84
CA ARG A 128 -35.05 -10.26 15.13
C ARG A 128 -35.25 -10.51 16.63
N LYS A 129 -34.31 -11.17 17.31
CA LYS A 129 -34.36 -11.41 18.76
C LYS A 129 -34.29 -10.11 19.58
N CYS A 130 -33.50 -9.13 19.14
CA CYS A 130 -33.44 -7.81 19.78
C CYS A 130 -34.79 -7.06 19.68
N LEU A 131 -35.48 -7.20 18.54
CA LEU A 131 -36.81 -6.62 18.34
C LEU A 131 -37.93 -7.38 19.07
N THR A 132 -37.75 -8.67 19.37
CA THR A 132 -38.72 -9.46 20.18
C THR A 132 -38.49 -9.31 21.69
N MET A 133 -37.27 -8.92 22.13
CA MET A 133 -36.97 -8.68 23.56
C MET A 133 -37.37 -7.29 24.07
N ASN A 134 -37.83 -6.37 23.21
CA ASN A 134 -38.28 -5.03 23.62
C ASN A 134 -39.81 -4.87 23.62
N GLY A 135 -40.57 -5.95 23.37
CA GLY A 135 -42.04 -5.93 23.33
C GLY A 135 -42.75 -6.60 24.52
N ASN A 136 -42.00 -7.15 25.47
CA ASN A 136 -42.58 -7.93 26.59
C ASN A 136 -42.32 -7.31 27.97
N ASN A 137 -41.92 -6.03 28.03
CA ASN A 137 -41.61 -5.33 29.28
C ASN A 137 -42.61 -4.18 29.58
N GLU A 138 -43.74 -4.15 28.87
CA GLU A 138 -44.86 -3.22 29.14
C GLU A 138 -46.16 -4.03 29.24
N GLN A 139 -46.34 -4.74 30.35
CA GLN A 139 -47.64 -5.07 30.94
C GLN A 139 -47.48 -5.23 32.45
#